data_AF-A0A444YZP1-F1
#
_entry.id   AF-A0A444YZP1-F1
#
_cell.length_a   1.000
_cell.length_b   1.000
_cell.length_c   1.000
_cell.angle_alpha   90.00
_cell.angle_beta   90.00
_cell.angle_gamma   90.00
#
_symmetry.space_group_name_H-M   'P 1'
#
loop_
_entity.id
_entity.type
_entity.pdbx_description
1 polymer ?
#
loop_
_entity_poly.entity_id
_entity_poly.type
_entity_poly.pdbx_seq_one_letter_code
_entity_poly.pdbx_strand_id
1 'polypeptide(L)'
;MINLLSGYTLLRDPQYNKGLAFTEKERDAHYLRGLLPPTVISQQLQEKQLMNNIRQYQVPLQKYMAMMELQAGFSTHHVKITQHEIETNERLFYKLLVDNVEELLPIVYTPTVGEACQKYGSIFKRPQGLYISLKEKGKILEVLKNWPERSIQVIVVTDGERILGLGDLGCQCLPITIDVGTNNENLLNDEFYIGLRQKRTTGQEYSELLSEFMAAVKQNYGEKVLVQVVNFKQVFMML
;
A
#
# COMPACT_ATOMS: atom_id res chain seq x y z
N MET A 1 23.79 14.33 -6.34
CA MET A 1 24.02 14.40 -4.88
C MET A 1 23.46 13.14 -4.27
N ILE A 2 24.29 12.29 -3.65
CA ILE A 2 23.79 11.22 -2.79
C ILE A 2 23.27 11.93 -1.55
N ASN A 3 21.95 12.05 -1.40
CA ASN A 3 21.38 12.49 -0.13
C ASN A 3 21.69 11.36 0.87
N LEU A 4 22.66 11.57 1.76
CA LEU A 4 22.85 10.65 2.88
C LEU A 4 21.60 10.75 3.76
N LEU A 5 20.83 9.66 3.84
CA LEU A 5 19.70 9.55 4.76
C LEU A 5 20.23 9.67 6.20
N SER A 6 19.71 10.65 6.93
CA SER A 6 20.07 10.92 8.33
C SER A 6 18.91 11.55 9.09
N GLY A 7 19.01 11.55 10.42
CA GLY A 7 18.01 12.15 11.30
C GLY A 7 16.60 11.59 11.04
N TYR A 8 15.61 12.46 11.09
CA TYR A 8 14.22 12.07 10.81
C TYR A 8 13.97 11.60 9.37
N THR A 9 14.78 12.04 8.40
CA THR A 9 14.65 11.54 7.01
C THR A 9 14.95 10.05 6.95
N LEU A 10 15.94 9.57 7.71
CA LEU A 10 16.23 8.14 7.82
C LEU A 10 15.15 7.38 8.62
N LEU A 11 14.67 7.96 9.73
CA LEU A 11 13.65 7.31 10.56
C LEU A 11 12.29 7.17 9.86
N ARG A 12 11.98 8.06 8.92
CA ARG A 12 10.73 8.05 8.14
C ARG A 12 10.78 7.17 6.89
N ASP A 13 11.97 6.73 6.50
CA ASP A 13 12.15 5.85 5.37
C ASP A 13 11.98 4.39 5.83
N PRO A 14 10.87 3.72 5.48
CA PRO A 14 10.58 2.36 5.96
C PRO A 14 11.62 1.33 5.50
N GLN A 15 12.34 1.61 4.40
CA GLN A 15 13.28 0.69 3.77
C GLN A 15 14.59 0.61 4.58
N TYR A 16 14.93 1.71 5.26
CA TYR A 16 16.17 1.86 6.02
C TYR A 16 15.96 2.04 7.52
N ASN A 17 14.75 2.38 7.99
CA ASN A 17 14.44 2.49 9.40
C ASN A 17 14.62 1.14 10.10
N LYS A 18 15.34 1.14 11.23
CA LYS A 18 15.55 -0.03 12.10
C LYS A 18 14.91 0.16 13.49
N GLY A 19 14.24 1.29 13.72
CA GLY A 19 13.73 1.68 15.04
C GLY A 19 14.82 1.61 16.10
N LEU A 20 14.55 0.91 17.20
CA LEU A 20 15.50 0.77 18.30
C LEU A 20 16.69 -0.16 17.99
N ALA A 21 16.75 -0.78 16.81
CA ALA A 21 17.83 -1.69 16.42
C ALA A 21 19.01 -0.96 15.77
N PHE A 22 18.92 0.36 15.56
CA PHE A 22 20.10 1.16 15.26
C PHE A 22 21.10 1.05 16.40
N THR A 23 22.31 0.58 16.09
CA THR A 23 23.44 0.51 17.02
C THR A 23 23.91 1.91 17.39
N GLU A 24 24.64 2.06 18.51
CA GLU A 24 25.21 3.35 18.91
C GLU A 24 26.07 3.99 17.82
N LYS A 25 26.87 3.18 17.10
CA LYS A 25 27.68 3.66 15.97
C LYS A 25 26.84 4.22 14.83
N GLU A 26 25.75 3.54 14.48
CA GLU A 26 24.82 4.02 13.44
C GLU A 26 24.10 5.28 13.90
N ARG A 27 23.70 5.35 15.17
CA ARG A 27 23.07 6.55 15.73
C ARG A 27 23.98 7.77 15.66
N ASP A 28 25.28 7.58 15.90
CA ASP A 28 26.29 8.63 15.78
C ASP A 28 26.54 9.02 14.32
N ALA A 29 26.67 8.02 13.43
CA ALA A 29 26.95 8.25 12.02
C ALA A 29 25.79 8.91 11.26
N HIS A 30 24.54 8.65 11.67
CA HIS A 30 23.33 9.12 10.98
C HIS A 30 22.56 10.20 11.74
N TYR A 31 23.17 10.87 12.72
CA TYR A 31 22.56 11.96 13.49
C TYR A 31 21.23 11.55 14.17
N LEU A 32 21.18 10.35 14.76
CA LEU A 32 20.01 9.82 15.47
C LEU A 32 20.13 9.91 16.99
N ARG A 33 21.30 10.25 17.54
CA ARG A 33 21.50 10.39 18.98
C ARG A 33 20.55 11.46 19.54
N GLY A 34 19.80 11.10 20.59
CA GLY A 34 18.76 11.95 21.18
C GLY A 34 17.38 11.87 20.48
N LEU A 35 17.29 11.29 19.28
CA LEU A 35 16.02 11.07 18.58
C LEU A 35 15.36 9.73 18.96
N LEU A 36 16.14 8.80 19.51
CA LEU A 36 15.70 7.49 19.99
C LEU A 36 16.03 7.34 21.49
N PRO A 37 15.21 6.59 22.24
CA PRO A 37 15.55 6.11 23.58
C PRO A 37 16.95 5.47 23.63
N PRO A 38 17.67 5.54 24.77
CA PRO A 38 19.07 5.10 24.86
C PRO A 38 19.27 3.59 24.65
N THR A 39 18.24 2.79 24.87
CA THR A 39 18.33 1.33 24.71
C THR A 39 18.40 0.93 23.23
N VAL A 40 19.33 0.03 22.92
CA VAL A 40 19.37 -0.69 21.63
C VAL A 40 18.63 -2.02 21.82
N ILE A 41 17.63 -2.27 20.97
CA ILE A 41 16.78 -3.47 21.02
C ILE A 41 17.01 -4.28 19.75
N SER A 42 17.33 -5.58 19.89
CA SER A 42 17.52 -6.46 18.74
C SER A 42 16.25 -6.60 17.89
N GLN A 43 16.41 -6.89 16.60
CA GLN A 43 15.29 -7.11 15.69
C GLN A 43 14.35 -8.22 16.20
N GLN A 44 14.90 -9.30 16.78
CA GLN A 44 14.11 -10.39 17.34
C GLN A 44 13.25 -9.95 18.52
N LEU A 45 13.76 -9.05 19.38
CA LEU A 45 12.98 -8.55 20.51
C LEU A 45 11.91 -7.54 20.06
N GLN A 46 12.19 -6.74 19.04
CA GLN A 46 11.16 -5.89 18.40
C GLN A 46 10.04 -6.73 17.78
N GLU A 47 10.40 -7.81 17.06
CA GLU A 47 9.43 -8.75 16.48
C GLU A 47 8.52 -9.35 17.57
N LYS A 48 9.11 -9.82 18.67
CA LYS A 48 8.36 -10.35 19.83
C LYS A 48 7.43 -9.30 20.44
N GLN A 49 7.89 -8.06 20.60
CA GLN A 49 7.08 -6.97 21.14
C GLN A 49 5.89 -6.65 20.21
N LEU A 50 6.11 -6.59 18.90
CA LEU A 50 5.07 -6.35 17.92
C LEU A 50 4.02 -7.47 17.89
N MET A 51 4.45 -8.74 17.88
CA MET A 51 3.51 -9.86 17.96
C MET A 51 2.66 -9.82 19.22
N ASN A 52 3.25 -9.48 20.38
CA ASN A 52 2.50 -9.34 21.62
C ASN A 52 1.44 -8.24 21.52
N ASN A 53 1.76 -7.10 20.90
CA ASN A 53 0.79 -6.02 20.68
C ASN A 53 -0.31 -6.43 19.69
N ILE A 54 0.05 -7.04 18.56
CA ILE A 54 -0.91 -7.50 17.54
C ILE A 54 -1.91 -8.50 18.13
N ARG A 55 -1.44 -9.42 18.98
CA ARG A 55 -2.29 -10.42 19.65
C ARG A 55 -3.28 -9.82 20.65
N GLN A 56 -3.05 -8.59 21.14
CA GLN A 56 -3.99 -7.92 22.05
C GLN A 56 -5.24 -7.38 21.35
N TYR A 57 -5.16 -7.07 20.05
CA TYR A 57 -6.33 -6.67 19.29
C TYR A 57 -7.32 -7.83 19.17
N GLN A 58 -8.59 -7.53 19.45
CA GLN A 58 -9.67 -8.53 19.42
C GLN A 58 -10.29 -8.66 18.02
N VAL A 59 -10.31 -7.56 17.26
CA VAL A 59 -10.93 -7.51 15.93
C VAL A 59 -9.85 -7.73 14.86
N PRO A 60 -10.02 -8.68 13.92
CA PRO A 60 -9.05 -8.92 12.85
C PRO A 60 -8.70 -7.67 12.04
N LEU A 61 -9.69 -6.81 11.76
CA LEU A 61 -9.48 -5.55 11.05
C LEU A 61 -8.51 -4.60 11.79
N GLN A 62 -8.53 -4.58 13.12
CA GLN A 62 -7.56 -3.78 13.89
C GLN A 62 -6.14 -4.33 13.73
N LYS A 63 -5.98 -5.66 13.70
CA LYS A 63 -4.69 -6.30 13.41
C LYS A 63 -4.22 -5.97 12.00
N TYR A 64 -5.12 -6.01 11.01
CA TYR A 64 -4.81 -5.60 9.64
C TYR A 64 -4.32 -4.15 9.59
N MET A 65 -5.02 -3.21 10.24
CA MET A 65 -4.61 -1.80 10.28
C MET A 65 -3.22 -1.63 10.92
N ALA A 66 -2.94 -2.33 12.02
CA ALA A 66 -1.62 -2.30 12.66
C ALA A 66 -0.51 -2.86 11.75
N MET A 67 -0.78 -3.95 11.02
CA MET A 67 0.14 -4.52 10.04
C MET A 67 0.39 -3.56 8.87
N MET A 68 -0.65 -2.89 8.38
CA MET A 68 -0.53 -1.89 7.31
C MET A 68 0.22 -0.64 7.78
N GLU A 69 0.09 -0.23 9.04
CA GLU A 69 0.87 0.88 9.62
C GLU A 69 2.37 0.53 9.71
N LEU A 70 2.71 -0.70 10.10
CA LEU A 70 4.10 -1.19 10.11
C LEU A 70 4.71 -1.21 8.70
N GLN A 71 3.93 -1.64 7.70
CA GLN A 71 4.35 -1.68 6.30
C GLN A 71 4.44 -0.30 5.66
N ALA A 72 3.49 0.59 5.97
CA ALA A 72 3.29 1.84 5.25
C ALA A 72 4.45 2.81 5.48
N GLY A 73 5.37 2.88 4.52
CA GLY A 73 6.20 4.05 4.36
C GLY A 73 6.16 4.57 2.95
N PHE A 74 5.58 5.76 2.83
CA PHE A 74 5.92 6.86 1.96
C PHE A 74 5.11 8.04 2.50
N SER A 75 5.77 9.00 3.15
CA SER A 75 5.20 10.34 3.30
C SER A 75 6.28 11.32 2.92
N THR A 76 6.21 11.77 1.66
CA THR A 76 6.78 13.06 1.30
C THR A 76 5.96 14.13 2.00
N HIS A 77 6.59 14.77 2.98
CA HIS A 77 6.21 16.07 3.52
C HIS A 77 4.80 16.16 4.11
N HIS A 78 4.61 15.77 5.37
CA HIS A 78 3.85 16.61 6.31
C HIS A 78 4.32 16.37 7.75
N VAL A 79 4.63 17.48 8.42
CA VAL A 79 5.07 17.55 9.81
C VAL A 79 3.87 17.22 10.72
N LYS A 80 3.85 16.02 11.32
CA LYS A 80 3.17 15.77 12.60
C LYS A 80 4.02 14.84 13.46
N ILE A 81 4.68 15.41 14.47
CA ILE A 81 5.42 14.65 15.48
C ILE A 81 4.41 13.89 16.34
N THR A 82 4.23 12.59 16.08
CA THR A 82 3.58 11.64 16.99
C THR A 82 4.37 10.33 17.02
N GLN A 83 4.27 9.57 18.13
CA GLN A 83 4.97 8.30 18.37
C GLN A 83 4.86 7.28 17.20
N HIS A 84 3.78 7.35 16.40
CA HIS A 84 3.52 6.44 15.27
C HIS A 84 4.51 6.55 14.09
N GLU A 85 5.21 7.68 13.89
CA GLU A 85 6.18 7.78 12.77
C GLU A 85 7.42 6.90 12.97
N ILE A 86 7.70 6.48 14.21
CA ILE A 86 8.90 5.70 14.57
C ILE A 86 8.68 4.19 14.34
N GLU A 87 7.43 3.75 14.16
CA GLU A 87 7.04 2.34 14.13
C GLU A 87 7.02 1.73 12.72
N THR A 88 7.22 2.51 11.65
CA THR A 88 7.18 2.01 10.26
C THR A 88 8.51 1.36 9.87
N ASN A 89 8.49 0.10 9.47
CA ASN A 89 9.69 -0.67 9.13
C ASN A 89 9.31 -1.84 8.20
N GLU A 90 9.56 -1.66 6.90
CA GLU A 90 9.18 -2.63 5.87
C GLU A 90 9.92 -3.96 6.05
N ARG A 91 11.20 -3.92 6.45
CA ARG A 91 11.98 -5.14 6.69
C ARG A 91 11.42 -5.92 7.88
N LEU A 92 11.01 -5.23 8.93
CA LEU A 92 10.40 -5.85 10.10
C LEU A 92 9.00 -6.38 9.78
N PHE A 93 8.20 -5.69 8.96
CA PHE A 93 6.92 -6.19 8.45
C PHE A 93 7.07 -7.55 7.77
N TYR A 94 7.97 -7.65 6.78
CA TYR A 94 8.17 -8.90 6.04
C TYR A 94 8.78 -9.99 6.93
N LYS A 95 9.72 -9.63 7.81
CA LYS A 95 10.32 -10.58 8.76
C LYS A 95 9.26 -11.17 9.70
N LEU A 96 8.41 -10.32 10.27
CA LEU A 96 7.29 -10.70 11.13
C LEU A 96 6.32 -11.64 10.40
N LEU A 97 5.96 -11.29 9.16
CA LEU A 97 5.05 -12.08 8.31
C LEU A 97 5.63 -13.45 7.97
N VAL A 98 6.91 -13.54 7.62
CA VAL A 98 7.56 -14.81 7.27
C VAL A 98 7.64 -15.75 8.48
N ASP A 99 8.06 -15.24 9.64
CA ASP A 99 8.22 -16.06 10.84
C ASP A 99 6.89 -16.49 11.47
N ASN A 100 5.80 -15.76 11.21
CA ASN A 100 4.48 -15.99 11.80
C ASN A 100 3.39 -16.17 10.74
N VAL A 101 3.75 -16.74 9.57
CA VAL A 101 2.90 -16.77 8.37
C VAL A 101 1.54 -17.43 8.63
N GLU A 102 1.48 -18.51 9.40
CA GLU A 102 0.22 -19.19 9.71
C GLU A 102 -0.77 -18.30 10.48
N GLU A 103 -0.26 -17.46 11.39
CA GLU A 103 -1.08 -16.56 12.21
C GLU A 103 -1.43 -15.27 11.46
N LEU A 104 -0.50 -14.73 10.67
CA LEU A 104 -0.63 -13.40 10.06
C LEU A 104 -1.18 -13.41 8.64
N LEU A 105 -1.04 -14.49 7.88
CA LEU A 105 -1.57 -14.57 6.52
C LEU A 105 -3.10 -14.34 6.46
N PRO A 106 -3.93 -14.89 7.37
CA PRO A 106 -5.36 -14.61 7.41
C PRO A 106 -5.71 -13.15 7.75
N ILE A 107 -4.78 -12.44 8.40
CA ILE A 107 -4.92 -11.03 8.80
C ILE A 107 -4.58 -10.11 7.64
N VAL A 108 -3.43 -10.31 6.97
CA VAL A 108 -2.97 -9.41 5.89
C VAL A 108 -3.55 -9.78 4.52
N TYR A 109 -4.12 -10.98 4.39
CA TYR A 109 -4.77 -11.47 3.19
C TYR A 109 -6.19 -11.94 3.50
N THR A 110 -6.70 -12.94 2.79
CA THR A 110 -8.06 -13.47 3.00
C THR A 110 -8.20 -14.17 4.35
N PRO A 111 -9.30 -13.95 5.10
CA PRO A 111 -10.49 -13.19 4.69
C PRO A 111 -10.45 -11.69 5.05
N THR A 112 -9.57 -11.26 5.95
CA THR A 112 -9.61 -9.91 6.54
C THR A 112 -9.38 -8.79 5.53
N VAL A 113 -8.54 -9.00 4.51
CA VAL A 113 -8.36 -8.03 3.42
C VAL A 113 -9.68 -7.72 2.69
N GLY A 114 -10.60 -8.68 2.61
CA GLY A 114 -11.92 -8.46 2.02
C GLY A 114 -12.76 -7.49 2.85
N GLU A 115 -12.77 -7.66 4.17
CA GLU A 115 -13.41 -6.70 5.09
C GLU A 115 -12.76 -5.33 5.03
N ALA A 116 -11.42 -5.28 4.94
CA ALA A 116 -10.68 -4.04 4.77
C ALA A 116 -11.08 -3.32 3.48
N CYS A 117 -11.24 -4.02 2.35
CA CYS A 117 -11.74 -3.43 1.11
C CYS A 117 -13.19 -2.93 1.24
N GLN A 118 -14.06 -3.59 2.01
CA GLN A 118 -15.43 -3.11 2.21
C GLN A 118 -15.50 -1.81 3.02
N LYS A 119 -14.53 -1.59 3.91
CA LYS A 119 -14.46 -0.45 4.84
C LYS A 119 -13.35 0.54 4.49
N TYR A 120 -12.72 0.39 3.33
CA TYR A 120 -11.45 1.04 3.01
C TYR A 120 -11.56 2.56 3.11
N GLY A 121 -12.65 3.14 2.61
CA GLY A 121 -12.90 4.57 2.70
C GLY A 121 -12.91 5.09 4.15
N SER A 122 -13.54 4.37 5.07
CA SER A 122 -13.60 4.74 6.49
C SER A 122 -12.30 4.49 7.26
N ILE A 123 -11.48 3.53 6.83
CA ILE A 123 -10.20 3.18 7.48
C ILE A 123 -8.98 3.76 6.75
N PHE A 124 -9.19 4.55 5.70
CA PHE A 124 -8.13 5.13 4.88
C PHE A 124 -7.25 6.04 5.74
N LYS A 125 -5.96 5.69 5.86
CA LYS A 125 -4.98 6.47 6.64
C LYS A 125 -3.84 7.00 5.80
N ARG A 126 -3.19 6.12 5.05
CA ARG A 126 -2.05 6.46 4.19
C ARG A 126 -2.29 5.88 2.80
N PRO A 127 -2.02 6.66 1.74
CA PRO A 127 -2.10 6.13 0.38
C PRO A 127 -1.09 5.01 0.22
N GLN A 128 -1.55 3.87 -0.30
CA GLN A 128 -0.70 2.76 -0.71
C GLN A 128 -0.93 2.53 -2.19
N GLY A 129 0.16 2.51 -2.96
CA GLY A 129 0.08 2.28 -4.39
C GLY A 129 -0.35 3.50 -5.21
N LEU A 130 -0.99 3.26 -6.34
CA LEU A 130 -1.30 4.23 -7.40
C LEU A 130 -2.75 4.08 -7.85
N TYR A 131 -3.45 5.20 -7.97
CA TYR A 131 -4.83 5.26 -8.46
C TYR A 131 -4.86 5.91 -9.84
N ILE A 132 -5.49 5.26 -10.80
CA ILE A 132 -5.65 5.78 -12.17
C ILE A 132 -7.14 5.72 -12.48
N SER A 133 -7.79 6.87 -12.64
CA SER A 133 -9.21 6.93 -12.94
C SER A 133 -9.46 7.36 -14.38
N LEU A 134 -10.73 7.37 -14.79
CA LEU A 134 -11.15 7.96 -16.07
C LEU A 134 -10.72 9.42 -16.25
N LYS A 135 -10.51 10.16 -15.14
CA LYS A 135 -10.06 11.56 -15.19
C LYS A 135 -8.62 11.70 -15.68
N GLU A 136 -7.83 10.63 -15.59
CA GLU A 136 -6.42 10.59 -16.01
C GLU A 136 -6.24 10.05 -17.43
N LYS A 137 -7.34 9.81 -18.18
CA LYS A 137 -7.28 9.43 -19.60
C LYS A 137 -6.46 10.45 -20.41
N GLY A 138 -5.52 9.96 -21.21
CA GLY A 138 -4.53 10.73 -21.96
C GLY A 138 -3.30 11.15 -21.14
N LYS A 139 -3.22 10.81 -19.85
CA LYS A 139 -2.16 11.23 -18.92
C LYS A 139 -1.60 10.07 -18.09
N ILE A 140 -1.93 8.81 -18.40
CA ILE A 140 -1.54 7.68 -17.54
C ILE A 140 -0.01 7.57 -17.39
N LEU A 141 0.75 7.84 -18.46
CA LEU A 141 2.21 7.86 -18.40
C LEU A 141 2.75 8.88 -17.38
N GLU A 142 2.12 10.04 -17.26
CA GLU A 142 2.51 11.08 -16.29
C GLU A 142 2.22 10.62 -14.86
N VAL A 143 1.08 9.94 -14.65
CA VAL A 143 0.72 9.35 -13.35
C VAL A 143 1.75 8.29 -12.94
N LEU A 144 2.14 7.39 -13.86
CA LEU A 144 3.17 6.39 -13.60
C LEU A 144 4.52 7.01 -13.24
N LYS A 145 4.88 8.17 -13.83
CA LYS A 145 6.13 8.88 -13.52
C LYS A 145 6.15 9.49 -12.11
N ASN A 146 5.01 9.66 -11.46
CA ASN A 146 4.94 10.11 -10.07
C ASN A 146 5.39 9.01 -9.08
N TRP A 147 5.36 7.74 -9.49
CA TRP A 147 5.85 6.66 -8.64
C TRP A 147 7.36 6.81 -8.38
N PRO A 148 7.83 6.77 -7.12
CA PRO A 148 9.21 7.09 -6.78
C PRO A 148 10.18 6.00 -7.27
N GLU A 149 9.74 4.74 -7.30
CA GLU A 149 10.55 3.62 -7.75
C GLU A 149 10.56 3.50 -9.27
N ARG A 150 11.76 3.43 -9.86
CA ARG A 150 11.92 3.40 -11.32
C ARG A 150 12.04 1.99 -11.89
N SER A 151 12.50 1.05 -11.08
CA SER A 151 12.76 -0.33 -11.50
C SER A 151 11.61 -1.26 -11.07
N ILE A 152 10.44 -1.09 -11.68
CA ILE A 152 9.29 -1.94 -11.41
C ILE A 152 9.37 -3.23 -12.23
N GLN A 153 9.21 -4.36 -11.56
CA GLN A 153 9.24 -5.69 -12.18
C GLN A 153 7.88 -6.38 -12.17
N VAL A 154 7.04 -6.07 -11.17
CA VAL A 154 5.72 -6.68 -11.01
C VAL A 154 4.71 -5.59 -10.69
N ILE A 155 3.60 -5.60 -11.41
CA ILE A 155 2.41 -4.78 -11.18
C ILE A 155 1.25 -5.72 -10.90
N VAL A 156 0.56 -5.50 -9.79
CA VAL A 156 -0.74 -6.14 -9.51
C VAL A 156 -1.81 -5.07 -9.67
N VAL A 157 -2.72 -5.26 -10.63
CA VAL A 157 -3.74 -4.28 -11.00
C VAL A 157 -5.13 -4.86 -10.85
N THR A 158 -6.07 -4.03 -10.40
CA THR A 158 -7.50 -4.35 -10.29
C THR A 158 -8.37 -3.18 -10.72
N ASP A 159 -9.60 -3.42 -11.16
CA ASP A 159 -10.66 -2.40 -11.27
C ASP A 159 -11.72 -2.51 -10.15
N GLY A 160 -11.51 -3.45 -9.21
CA GLY A 160 -12.38 -3.67 -8.07
C GLY A 160 -13.76 -4.24 -8.38
N GLU A 161 -14.04 -4.72 -9.60
CA GLU A 161 -15.40 -5.16 -9.97
C GLU A 161 -15.81 -6.50 -9.33
N ARG A 162 -14.84 -7.38 -9.03
CA ARG A 162 -15.11 -8.71 -8.48
C ARG A 162 -14.10 -9.07 -7.39
N ILE A 163 -14.14 -8.35 -6.27
CA ILE A 163 -13.29 -8.66 -5.12
C ILE A 163 -13.75 -9.95 -4.45
N LEU A 164 -13.00 -11.03 -4.64
CA LEU A 164 -13.29 -12.35 -4.03
C LEU A 164 -14.76 -12.78 -4.29
N GLY A 165 -15.51 -13.06 -3.21
CA GLY A 165 -16.96 -13.28 -3.23
C GLY A 165 -17.78 -12.05 -2.80
N LEU A 166 -17.16 -10.88 -2.67
CA LEU A 166 -17.77 -9.65 -2.13
C LEU A 166 -18.35 -8.74 -3.21
N GLY A 167 -18.00 -8.99 -4.47
CA GLY A 167 -18.53 -8.24 -5.61
C GLY A 167 -17.77 -6.94 -5.88
N ASP A 168 -18.52 -5.94 -6.34
CA ASP A 168 -17.99 -4.65 -6.78
C ASP A 168 -17.69 -3.74 -5.58
N LEU A 169 -16.41 -3.45 -5.36
CA LEU A 169 -15.93 -2.53 -4.33
C LEU A 169 -15.25 -1.27 -4.91
N GLY A 170 -15.30 -1.07 -6.23
CA GLY A 170 -14.76 0.11 -6.90
C GLY A 170 -13.31 0.42 -6.52
N CYS A 171 -13.06 1.66 -6.13
CA CYS A 171 -11.72 2.19 -5.82
C CYS A 171 -11.14 1.75 -4.46
N GLN A 172 -11.85 0.93 -3.69
CA GLN A 172 -11.49 0.58 -2.31
C GLN A 172 -10.43 -0.53 -2.19
N CYS A 173 -9.54 -0.66 -3.18
CA CYS A 173 -8.79 -1.88 -3.41
C CYS A 173 -7.26 -1.66 -3.53
N LEU A 174 -6.59 -2.74 -3.97
CA LEU A 174 -5.16 -3.01 -4.11
C LEU A 174 -4.26 -1.86 -4.65
N PRO A 175 -2.92 -2.01 -4.52
CA PRO A 175 -1.93 -0.98 -4.82
C PRO A 175 -1.87 -0.45 -6.25
N ILE A 176 -2.50 -1.05 -7.27
CA ILE A 176 -2.84 -0.28 -8.48
C ILE A 176 -4.31 -0.52 -8.78
N THR A 177 -5.09 0.56 -8.72
CA THR A 177 -6.53 0.52 -8.96
C THR A 177 -6.91 1.38 -10.17
N ILE A 178 -7.57 0.76 -11.15
CA ILE A 178 -8.18 1.43 -12.30
C ILE A 178 -9.62 1.79 -11.93
N ASP A 179 -9.87 3.06 -11.61
CA ASP A 179 -11.18 3.53 -11.16
C ASP A 179 -12.02 4.04 -12.34
N VAL A 180 -12.97 3.22 -12.77
CA VAL A 180 -13.95 3.56 -13.80
C VAL A 180 -15.36 3.79 -13.23
N GLY A 181 -15.46 4.00 -11.92
CA GLY A 181 -16.72 4.03 -11.17
C GLY A 181 -17.07 2.68 -10.52
N THR A 182 -18.23 2.62 -9.88
CA THR A 182 -18.75 1.40 -9.24
C THR A 182 -20.25 1.26 -9.45
N ASN A 183 -20.72 0.03 -9.61
CA ASN A 183 -22.15 -0.27 -9.68
C ASN A 183 -22.75 -0.51 -8.28
N ASN A 184 -21.93 -0.52 -7.23
CA ASN A 184 -22.36 -0.71 -5.86
C ASN A 184 -23.05 0.54 -5.31
N GLU A 185 -24.39 0.48 -5.19
CA GLU A 185 -25.20 1.61 -4.70
C GLU A 185 -24.84 2.02 -3.28
N ASN A 186 -24.43 1.08 -2.43
CA ASN A 186 -24.06 1.41 -1.06
C ASN A 186 -22.82 2.32 -1.06
N LEU A 187 -21.84 2.06 -1.93
CA LEU A 187 -20.65 2.89 -2.05
C LEU A 187 -20.93 4.24 -2.70
N LEU A 188 -21.81 4.29 -3.69
CA LEU A 188 -22.18 5.58 -4.31
C LEU A 188 -22.83 6.53 -3.30
N ASN A 189 -23.59 5.98 -2.34
CA ASN A 189 -24.26 6.73 -1.27
C ASN A 189 -23.42 6.91 0.00
N ASP A 190 -22.27 6.23 0.12
CA ASP A 190 -21.39 6.31 1.29
C ASP A 190 -20.54 7.59 1.24
N GLU A 191 -20.67 8.49 2.20
CA GLU A 191 -19.90 9.73 2.29
C GLU A 191 -18.37 9.51 2.33
N PHE A 192 -17.92 8.35 2.81
CA PHE A 192 -16.51 7.99 2.90
C PHE A 192 -15.96 7.26 1.68
N TYR A 193 -16.77 7.00 0.66
CA TYR A 193 -16.27 6.41 -0.58
C TYR A 193 -15.23 7.31 -1.26
N ILE A 194 -14.06 6.73 -1.53
CA ILE A 194 -12.88 7.45 -2.05
C ILE A 194 -12.77 7.46 -3.58
N GLY A 195 -13.61 6.70 -4.28
CA GLY A 195 -13.56 6.58 -5.73
C GLY A 195 -14.49 7.54 -6.48
N LEU A 196 -14.54 7.38 -7.80
CA LEU A 196 -15.46 8.11 -8.67
C LEU A 196 -16.92 7.75 -8.33
N ARG A 197 -17.70 8.75 -7.91
CA ARG A 197 -19.13 8.63 -7.61
C ARG A 197 -19.97 8.61 -8.89
N GLN A 198 -19.76 7.58 -9.70
CA GLN A 198 -20.49 7.31 -10.93
C GLN A 198 -20.61 5.80 -11.14
N LYS A 199 -21.57 5.39 -11.97
CA LYS A 199 -21.67 4.02 -12.45
C LYS A 199 -20.46 3.65 -13.29
N ARG A 200 -20.15 2.34 -13.35
CA ARG A 200 -19.02 1.84 -14.14
C ARG A 200 -19.16 2.25 -15.60
N THR A 201 -18.13 2.89 -16.14
CA THR A 201 -17.97 3.02 -17.59
C THR A 201 -17.75 1.65 -18.20
N THR A 202 -18.37 1.41 -19.36
CA THR A 202 -18.29 0.15 -20.10
C THR A 202 -18.01 0.39 -21.58
N GLY A 203 -17.75 -0.68 -22.33
CA GLY A 203 -17.54 -0.61 -23.77
C GLY A 203 -16.24 0.11 -24.15
N GLN A 204 -16.30 0.89 -25.22
CA GLN A 204 -15.11 1.45 -25.86
C GLN A 204 -14.28 2.34 -24.93
N GLU A 205 -14.92 3.19 -24.12
CA GLU A 205 -14.20 4.11 -23.24
C GLU A 205 -13.37 3.38 -22.18
N TYR A 206 -13.90 2.29 -21.63
CA TYR A 206 -13.19 1.39 -20.71
C TYR A 206 -12.00 0.72 -21.40
N SER A 207 -12.21 0.16 -22.60
CA SER A 207 -11.16 -0.49 -23.38
C SER A 207 -10.02 0.47 -23.77
N GLU A 208 -10.35 1.72 -24.09
CA GLU A 208 -9.36 2.75 -24.41
C GLU A 208 -8.48 3.11 -23.21
N LEU A 209 -9.07 3.27 -22.02
CA LEU A 209 -8.32 3.55 -20.80
C LEU A 209 -7.34 2.41 -20.46
N LEU A 210 -7.79 1.17 -20.59
CA LEU A 210 -6.94 0.00 -20.34
C LEU A 210 -5.83 -0.17 -21.37
N SER A 211 -6.14 0.12 -22.64
CA SER A 211 -5.13 0.11 -23.71
C SER A 211 -4.06 1.17 -23.46
N GLU A 212 -4.47 2.37 -23.05
CA GLU A 212 -3.54 3.42 -22.64
C GLU A 212 -2.70 3.01 -21.43
N PHE A 213 -3.31 2.40 -20.40
CA PHE A 213 -2.60 1.91 -19.23
C PHE A 213 -1.50 0.92 -19.60
N MET A 214 -1.84 -0.10 -20.40
CA MET A 214 -0.90 -1.14 -20.81
C MET A 214 0.23 -0.58 -21.70
N ALA A 215 -0.10 0.34 -22.61
CA ALA A 215 0.89 1.05 -23.41
C ALA A 215 1.83 1.90 -22.54
N ALA A 216 1.29 2.65 -21.57
CA ALA A 216 2.06 3.48 -20.66
C ALA A 216 2.96 2.64 -19.74
N VAL A 217 2.47 1.49 -19.23
CA VAL A 217 3.26 0.54 -18.45
C VAL A 217 4.44 0.01 -19.26
N LYS A 218 4.19 -0.47 -20.49
CA LYS A 218 5.23 -0.96 -21.40
C LYS A 218 6.27 0.13 -21.71
N GLN A 219 5.82 1.35 -21.96
CA GLN A 219 6.68 2.48 -22.26
C GLN A 219 7.55 2.89 -21.06
N ASN A 220 6.99 2.89 -19.84
CA ASN A 220 7.67 3.40 -18.65
C ASN A 220 8.57 2.35 -17.99
N TYR A 221 8.17 1.08 -17.98
CA TYR A 221 8.85 0.00 -17.26
C TYR A 221 9.48 -1.08 -18.17
N GLY A 222 9.24 -1.00 -19.48
CA GLY A 222 9.81 -1.92 -20.48
C GLY A 222 9.00 -3.22 -20.66
N GLU A 223 9.42 -4.05 -21.62
CA GLU A 223 8.66 -5.25 -22.03
C GLU A 223 8.71 -6.42 -21.04
N LYS A 224 9.62 -6.37 -20.06
CA LYS A 224 9.83 -7.47 -19.10
C LYS A 224 8.99 -7.34 -17.82
N VAL A 225 8.25 -6.24 -17.67
CA VAL A 225 7.38 -6.04 -16.50
C VAL A 225 6.24 -7.05 -16.52
N LEU A 226 6.03 -7.74 -15.40
CA LEU A 226 4.88 -8.62 -15.22
C LEU A 226 3.67 -7.79 -14.78
N VAL A 227 2.56 -7.86 -15.53
CA VAL A 227 1.28 -7.27 -15.14
C VAL A 227 0.31 -8.39 -14.77
N GLN A 228 0.04 -8.53 -13.48
CA GLN A 228 -0.93 -9.47 -12.95
C GLN A 228 -2.28 -8.78 -12.75
N VAL A 229 -3.25 -9.18 -13.55
CA VAL A 229 -4.64 -8.71 -13.49
C VAL A 229 -5.41 -9.52 -12.47
N VAL A 230 -6.00 -8.87 -11.45
CA VAL A 230 -6.71 -9.55 -10.36
C VAL A 230 -8.09 -8.94 -10.10
N ASN A 231 -9.05 -9.79 -9.71
CA ASN A 231 -10.40 -9.40 -9.30
C ASN A 231 -11.22 -8.59 -10.32
N PHE A 232 -10.94 -8.77 -11.62
CA PHE A 232 -11.79 -8.25 -12.70
C PHE A 232 -12.98 -9.19 -12.95
N LYS A 233 -14.11 -8.64 -13.40
CA LYS A 233 -15.27 -9.44 -13.80
C LYS A 233 -15.18 -9.93 -15.25
N GLN A 234 -14.73 -9.08 -16.16
CA GLN A 234 -14.52 -9.45 -17.56
C GLN A 234 -13.12 -10.06 -17.73
N VAL A 235 -13.09 -11.25 -18.33
CA VAL A 235 -11.84 -11.88 -18.76
C VAL A 235 -11.27 -11.03 -19.88
N PHE A 236 -10.14 -10.40 -19.63
CA PHE A 236 -9.34 -9.77 -20.66
C PHE A 236 -8.95 -10.81 -21.73
N MET A 237 -9.39 -10.62 -22.97
CA MET A 237 -8.62 -11.10 -24.12
C MET A 237 -7.72 -9.97 -24.57
N MET A 238 -6.57 -9.81 -23.91
CA MET A 238 -5.49 -9.00 -24.49
C MET A 238 -4.74 -9.89 -25.48
N LEU A 239 -4.86 -9.54 -26.77
CA LEU A 239 -3.96 -10.00 -27.83
C LEU A 239 -2.59 -9.32 -27.68
#